data_AF-D9SQD9-F1
#
_entry.id   AF-D9SQD9-F1
#
_cell.length_a   1.000
_cell.length_b   1.000
_cell.length_c   1.000
_cell.angle_alpha   90.00
_cell.angle_beta   90.00
_cell.angle_gamma   90.00
#
_symmetry.space_group_name_H-M   'P 1'
#
loop_
_entity.id
_entity.type
_entity.pdbx_description
1 polymer ?
#
loop_
_entity_poly.entity_id
_entity_poly.type
_entity_poly.pdbx_seq_one_letter_code
_entity_poly.pdbx_strand_id
1 'polypeptide(L)'
;MMTKLRSKVFSFILTILAAISFMAVPASALTYSSSSVKSSWTNSSYTYYSANIVNNDVQIQGGISYSQAISRIKAGQSVMCYSKSTARNIAYAAGGNKTPVGPEIHGSLNNGYYYHYHVYNRATHAHIWYYSQS
;
A
#
# COMPACT_ATOMS: atom_id res chain seq x y z
N MET A 1 -59.91 -23.82 0.77
CA MET A 1 -59.32 -23.98 2.11
C MET A 1 -57.91 -23.40 2.10
N MET A 2 -57.68 -22.34 2.88
CA MET A 2 -56.38 -21.68 3.12
C MET A 2 -55.43 -22.66 3.83
N THR A 3 -54.10 -22.62 3.65
CA THR A 3 -53.11 -21.82 4.41
C THR A 3 -51.73 -21.84 3.71
N LYS A 4 -51.04 -20.70 3.42
CA LYS A 4 -49.98 -19.99 4.21
C LYS A 4 -48.82 -20.91 4.69
N LEU A 5 -47.51 -20.62 4.66
CA LEU A 5 -46.63 -19.45 4.39
C LEU A 5 -45.15 -19.88 4.68
N ARG A 6 -44.14 -19.15 4.13
CA ARG A 6 -42.70 -19.01 4.57
C ARG A 6 -41.70 -20.07 4.04
N SER A 7 -40.44 -19.80 3.65
CA SER A 7 -39.53 -18.66 3.83
C SER A 7 -38.39 -18.62 2.77
N LYS A 8 -37.85 -17.40 2.57
CA LYS A 8 -36.53 -16.97 2.06
C LYS A 8 -35.39 -18.00 2.32
N VAL A 9 -34.34 -18.15 1.50
CA VAL A 9 -33.21 -17.22 1.33
C VAL A 9 -32.46 -17.49 0.01
N PHE A 10 -32.17 -16.43 -0.75
CA PHE A 10 -31.25 -16.36 -1.89
C PHE A 10 -29.80 -16.50 -1.36
N SER A 11 -29.08 -17.57 -1.70
CA SER A 11 -27.65 -17.69 -1.39
C SER A 11 -26.82 -17.50 -2.66
N PHE A 12 -26.45 -16.25 -2.91
CA PHE A 12 -25.53 -15.85 -3.97
C PHE A 12 -24.10 -16.13 -3.48
N ILE A 13 -23.57 -17.33 -3.73
CA ILE A 13 -22.19 -17.66 -3.38
C ILE A 13 -21.28 -16.98 -4.41
N LEU A 14 -20.70 -15.86 -3.98
CA LEU A 14 -19.67 -15.10 -4.68
C LEU A 14 -18.32 -15.80 -4.50
N THR A 15 -17.93 -16.65 -5.46
CA THR A 15 -16.55 -17.16 -5.55
C THR A 15 -15.62 -16.07 -6.08
N ILE A 16 -14.98 -15.30 -5.18
CA ILE A 16 -13.83 -14.46 -5.54
C ILE A 16 -12.60 -15.37 -5.56
N LEU A 17 -12.16 -15.73 -6.76
CA LEU A 17 -10.86 -16.35 -6.99
C LEU A 17 -9.79 -15.27 -6.81
N ALA A 18 -9.19 -15.17 -5.63
CA ALA A 18 -8.02 -14.33 -5.42
C ALA A 18 -6.86 -14.95 -6.21
N ALA A 19 -6.57 -14.40 -7.39
CA ALA A 19 -5.33 -14.70 -8.09
C ALA A 19 -4.17 -14.17 -7.24
N ILE A 20 -3.58 -15.05 -6.42
CA ILE A 20 -2.31 -14.80 -5.75
C ILE A 20 -1.24 -14.86 -6.85
N SER A 21 -1.05 -13.75 -7.56
CA SER A 21 0.12 -13.58 -8.40
C SER A 21 1.33 -13.45 -7.48
N PHE A 22 1.99 -14.57 -7.18
CA PHE A 22 3.30 -14.60 -6.55
C PHE A 22 4.29 -14.02 -7.55
N MET A 23 4.42 -12.70 -7.60
CA MET A 23 5.51 -12.05 -8.30
C MET A 23 6.77 -12.40 -7.51
N ALA A 24 7.54 -13.38 -8.01
CA ALA A 24 8.87 -13.68 -7.52
C ALA A 24 9.69 -12.38 -7.60
N VAL A 25 9.88 -11.73 -6.45
CA VAL A 25 10.78 -10.59 -6.33
C VAL A 25 12.18 -11.19 -6.49
N PRO A 26 12.99 -10.76 -7.48
CA PRO A 26 14.34 -11.27 -7.64
C PRO A 26 15.12 -11.07 -6.32
N ALA A 27 15.88 -12.09 -5.95
CA ALA A 27 16.61 -12.24 -4.68
C ALA A 27 17.79 -11.28 -4.49
N SER A 28 17.60 -10.00 -4.83
CA SER A 28 18.47 -8.87 -4.48
C SER A 28 17.74 -7.85 -3.59
N ALA A 29 16.57 -8.21 -3.05
CA ALA A 29 15.81 -7.38 -2.14
C ALA A 29 16.56 -7.23 -0.80
N LEU A 30 17.42 -6.22 -0.75
CA LEU A 30 18.05 -5.76 0.48
C LEU A 30 16.94 -5.35 1.45
N THR A 31 16.71 -6.17 2.48
CA THR A 31 15.87 -5.82 3.62
C THR A 31 16.65 -4.88 4.52
N TYR A 32 16.35 -3.58 4.42
CA TYR A 32 16.97 -2.58 5.28
C TYR A 32 15.96 -2.16 6.37
N SER A 33 16.41 -2.15 7.63
CA SER A 33 15.69 -1.52 8.75
C SER A 33 15.71 0.00 8.58
N SER A 34 14.66 0.70 9.01
CA SER A 34 14.43 2.14 8.78
C SER A 34 15.62 3.07 9.10
N SER A 35 16.52 2.67 10.01
CA SER A 35 17.75 3.39 10.34
C SER A 35 18.89 3.19 9.32
N SER A 36 18.99 2.01 8.69
CA SER A 36 20.01 1.68 7.68
C SER A 36 19.58 2.03 6.25
N VAL A 37 18.26 2.14 5.98
CA VAL A 37 17.74 2.54 4.66
C VAL A 37 18.18 3.96 4.30
N LYS A 38 18.32 4.84 5.30
CA LYS A 38 18.47 6.29 5.12
C LYS A 38 19.68 6.68 4.24
N SER A 39 20.79 5.94 4.33
CA SER A 39 22.01 6.17 3.53
C SER A 39 21.97 5.47 2.16
N SER A 40 21.23 4.38 2.00
CA SER A 40 21.04 3.70 0.72
C SER A 40 20.01 4.40 -0.17
N TRP A 41 19.04 5.11 0.43
CA TRP A 41 17.97 5.82 -0.27
C TRP A 41 18.44 7.06 -1.02
N THR A 42 19.40 7.80 -0.46
CA THR A 42 19.95 9.03 -1.06
C THR A 42 20.72 8.76 -2.36
N ASN A 43 21.06 7.50 -2.65
CA ASN A 43 21.80 7.10 -3.85
C ASN A 43 20.94 6.37 -4.90
N SER A 44 19.63 6.26 -4.68
CA SER A 44 18.74 5.49 -5.54
C SER A 44 17.91 6.40 -6.45
N SER A 45 17.86 6.08 -7.75
CA SER A 45 17.13 6.83 -8.78
C SER A 45 15.63 6.51 -8.85
N TYR A 46 15.13 5.59 -8.03
CA TYR A 46 13.74 5.14 -8.11
C TYR A 46 12.77 6.09 -7.38
N THR A 47 11.62 6.33 -8.02
CA THR A 47 10.51 7.11 -7.45
C THR A 47 9.67 6.31 -6.46
N TYR A 48 9.53 5.00 -6.68
CA TYR A 48 8.68 4.09 -5.91
C TYR A 48 9.47 2.86 -5.48
N TYR A 49 9.18 2.37 -4.28
CA TYR A 49 9.78 1.15 -3.71
C TYR A 49 8.70 0.29 -3.08
N SER A 50 8.83 -1.03 -3.17
CA SER A 50 7.98 -1.90 -2.37
C SER A 50 8.34 -1.75 -0.89
N ALA A 51 7.32 -1.77 -0.03
CA ALA A 51 7.52 -1.67 1.40
C ALA A 51 6.53 -2.55 2.15
N ASN A 52 6.95 -3.08 3.31
CA ASN A 52 6.14 -3.91 4.19
C ASN A 52 6.34 -3.47 5.65
N ILE A 53 5.33 -3.69 6.49
CA ILE A 53 5.45 -3.51 7.94
C ILE A 53 5.90 -4.83 8.54
N VAL A 54 7.05 -4.84 9.20
CA VAL A 54 7.59 -6.01 9.90
C VAL A 54 8.02 -5.56 11.29
N ASN A 55 7.51 -6.20 12.35
CA ASN A 55 7.84 -5.86 13.74
C ASN A 55 7.67 -4.37 14.08
N ASN A 56 6.57 -3.75 13.61
CA ASN A 56 6.30 -2.32 13.75
C ASN A 56 7.32 -1.38 13.07
N ASP A 57 8.12 -1.89 12.11
CA ASP A 57 9.04 -1.10 11.31
C ASP A 57 8.67 -1.17 9.82
N VAL A 58 8.88 -0.07 9.09
CA VAL A 58 8.67 -0.02 7.65
C VAL A 58 9.93 -0.49 6.94
N GLN A 59 9.91 -1.72 6.45
CA GLN A 59 10.99 -2.29 5.67
C GLN A 59 10.80 -1.95 4.19
N ILE A 60 11.73 -1.17 3.66
CA ILE A 60 11.79 -0.79 2.25
C ILE A 60 12.67 -1.80 1.53
N GLN A 61 12.20 -2.27 0.37
CA GLN A 61 12.88 -3.25 -0.45
C GLN A 61 13.36 -2.60 -1.76
N GLY A 62 13.18 -3.28 -2.90
CA GLY A 62 13.61 -2.81 -4.21
C GLY A 62 12.75 -1.70 -4.80
N GLY A 63 13.36 -0.93 -5.69
CA GLY A 63 12.66 0.01 -6.56
C GLY A 63 11.69 -0.71 -7.49
N ILE A 64 10.54 -0.10 -7.74
CA ILE A 64 9.47 -0.64 -8.59
C ILE A 64 9.00 0.41 -9.59
N SER A 65 8.42 -0.05 -10.69
CA SER A 65 7.80 0.83 -11.68
C SER A 65 6.50 1.45 -11.15
N TYR A 66 6.04 2.51 -11.81
CA TYR A 66 4.75 3.14 -11.53
C TYR A 66 3.57 2.15 -11.61
N SER A 67 3.53 1.30 -12.64
CA SER A 67 2.47 0.31 -12.81
C SER A 67 2.50 -0.77 -11.73
N GLN A 68 3.70 -1.23 -11.34
CA GLN A 68 3.87 -2.17 -10.24
C GLN A 68 3.41 -1.57 -8.91
N ALA A 69 3.72 -0.29 -8.67
CA ALA A 69 3.28 0.41 -7.47
C ALA A 69 1.76 0.55 -7.41
N ILE A 70 1.09 0.91 -8.50
CA ILE A 70 -0.39 0.92 -8.56
C ILE A 70 -0.97 -0.46 -8.27
N SER A 71 -0.44 -1.51 -8.90
CA SER A 71 -0.93 -2.87 -8.69
C SER A 71 -0.78 -3.32 -7.25
N ARG A 72 0.36 -3.02 -6.61
CA ARG A 72 0.57 -3.29 -5.17
C ARG A 72 -0.44 -2.56 -4.30
N ILE A 73 -0.64 -1.26 -4.53
CA ILE A 73 -1.57 -0.45 -3.73
C ILE A 73 -3.00 -0.97 -3.84
N LYS A 74 -3.43 -1.34 -5.06
CA LYS A 74 -4.75 -1.96 -5.31
C LYS A 74 -4.89 -3.33 -4.65
N ALA A 75 -3.81 -4.08 -4.51
CA ALA A 75 -3.75 -5.33 -3.77
C ALA A 75 -3.66 -5.14 -2.23
N GLY A 76 -3.72 -3.90 -1.73
CA GLY A 76 -3.58 -3.60 -0.30
C GLY A 76 -2.15 -3.68 0.23
N GLN A 77 -1.16 -3.73 -0.66
CA GLN A 77 0.26 -3.76 -0.31
C GLN A 77 0.84 -2.34 -0.34
N SER A 78 1.75 -2.09 0.59
CA SER A 78 2.31 -0.75 0.79
C SER A 78 3.46 -0.43 -0.16
N VAL A 79 3.69 0.87 -0.34
CA VAL A 79 4.71 1.47 -1.20
C VAL A 79 5.37 2.62 -0.46
N MET A 80 6.67 2.77 -0.61
CA MET A 80 7.42 3.95 -0.18
C MET A 80 7.74 4.84 -1.38
N CYS A 81 7.54 6.14 -1.24
CA CYS A 81 7.75 7.15 -2.29
C CYS A 81 8.76 8.21 -1.85
N TYR A 82 9.54 8.76 -2.78
CA TYR A 82 10.56 9.75 -2.42
C TYR A 82 9.97 11.00 -1.75
N SER A 83 8.92 11.56 -2.36
CA SER A 83 8.31 12.82 -1.96
C SER A 83 6.84 12.69 -1.57
N LYS A 84 6.36 13.63 -0.76
CA LYS A 84 4.95 13.79 -0.38
C LYS A 84 4.05 13.91 -1.60
N SER A 85 4.46 14.71 -2.59
CA SER A 85 3.74 14.90 -3.85
C SER A 85 3.59 13.59 -4.63
N THR A 86 4.66 12.82 -4.74
CA THR A 86 4.67 11.50 -5.40
C THR A 86 3.71 10.53 -4.72
N ALA A 87 3.77 10.43 -3.39
CA ALA A 87 2.86 9.58 -2.61
C ALA A 87 1.39 9.96 -2.80
N ARG A 88 1.07 11.27 -2.78
CA ARG A 88 -0.28 11.75 -3.03
C ARG A 88 -0.76 11.40 -4.44
N ASN A 89 0.07 11.61 -5.45
CA ASN A 89 -0.31 11.39 -6.85
C ASN A 89 -0.58 9.91 -7.14
N ILE A 90 0.27 9.01 -6.62
CA ILE A 90 0.03 7.58 -6.83
C ILE A 90 -1.15 7.07 -6.01
N ALA A 91 -1.39 7.62 -4.82
CA ALA A 91 -2.61 7.34 -4.05
C ALA A 91 -3.88 7.74 -4.81
N TYR A 92 -3.85 8.90 -5.47
CA TYR A 92 -4.95 9.39 -6.29
C TYR A 92 -5.19 8.46 -7.49
N ALA A 93 -4.12 8.12 -8.22
CA ALA A 93 -4.21 7.23 -9.38
C ALA A 93 -4.70 5.83 -9.00
N ALA A 94 -4.16 5.23 -7.93
CA ALA A 94 -4.57 3.92 -7.46
C ALA A 94 -6.00 3.91 -6.90
N GLY A 95 -6.44 5.02 -6.29
CA GLY A 95 -7.80 5.25 -5.78
C GLY A 95 -8.85 5.59 -6.84
N GLY A 96 -8.52 5.47 -8.13
CA GLY A 96 -9.45 5.74 -9.22
C GLY A 96 -9.72 7.23 -9.43
N ASN A 97 -8.68 8.05 -9.32
CA ASN A 97 -8.73 9.51 -9.50
C ASN A 97 -9.64 10.21 -8.48
N LYS A 98 -9.65 9.70 -7.25
CA LYS A 98 -10.38 10.30 -6.12
C LYS A 98 -9.41 10.81 -5.07
N THR A 99 -9.82 11.84 -4.34
CA THR A 99 -8.99 12.50 -3.33
C THR A 99 -8.47 11.49 -2.30
N PRO A 100 -7.13 11.32 -2.17
CA PRO A 100 -6.52 10.47 -1.16
C PRO A 100 -6.82 10.95 0.26
N VAL A 101 -6.74 10.03 1.22
CA VAL A 101 -6.81 10.37 2.66
C VAL A 101 -5.40 10.59 3.20
N GLY A 102 -5.22 11.64 4.01
CA GLY A 102 -3.95 12.00 4.62
C GLY A 102 -3.35 13.33 4.10
N PRO A 103 -2.08 13.63 4.41
CA PRO A 103 -1.13 12.70 5.01
C PRO A 103 -1.45 12.40 6.49
N GLU A 104 -1.32 11.14 6.88
CA GLU A 104 -1.46 10.66 8.25
C GLU A 104 -0.09 10.17 8.75
N ILE A 105 0.10 10.16 10.08
CA ILE A 105 1.24 9.50 10.72
C ILE A 105 0.67 8.58 11.81
N HIS A 106 1.12 7.33 11.83
CA HIS A 106 0.70 6.37 12.84
C HIS A 106 1.82 6.21 13.86
N GLY A 107 1.56 6.46 15.15
CA GLY A 107 2.57 6.36 16.21
C GLY A 107 3.46 7.60 16.40
N SER A 108 4.44 7.49 17.30
CA SER A 108 5.41 8.55 17.62
C SER A 108 6.60 8.50 16.68
N LEU A 109 7.16 9.67 16.31
CA LEU A 109 8.28 9.89 15.37
C LEU A 109 9.55 9.01 15.60
N ASN A 110 9.63 8.29 16.72
CA ASN A 110 10.74 7.42 17.09
C ASN A 110 10.56 5.93 16.70
N ASN A 111 9.39 5.49 16.21
CA ASN A 111 9.10 4.08 15.90
C ASN A 111 8.73 3.83 14.42
N GLY A 112 9.60 4.20 13.47
CA GLY A 112 9.57 3.64 12.11
C GLY A 112 8.40 4.02 11.18
N TYR A 113 7.42 4.79 11.64
CA TYR A 113 6.26 5.18 10.82
C TYR A 113 6.47 6.53 10.14
N TYR A 114 6.66 6.48 8.82
CA TYR A 114 6.70 7.65 7.95
C TYR A 114 5.30 8.27 7.79
N TYR A 115 5.24 9.56 7.46
CA TYR A 115 3.99 10.13 6.97
C TYR A 115 3.54 9.39 5.71
N HIS A 116 2.24 9.20 5.55
CA HIS A 116 1.69 8.44 4.44
C HIS A 116 0.30 8.90 4.02
N TYR A 117 -0.07 8.51 2.81
CA TYR A 117 -1.44 8.61 2.34
C TYR A 117 -2.09 7.22 2.29
N HIS A 118 -3.42 7.24 2.28
CA HIS A 118 -4.25 6.13 1.87
C HIS A 118 -5.00 6.50 0.58
N VAL A 119 -5.42 5.49 -0.17
CA VAL A 119 -6.37 5.69 -1.27
C VAL A 119 -7.71 6.25 -0.74
N TYR A 120 -8.53 6.79 -1.64
CA TYR A 120 -9.85 7.32 -1.29
C TYR A 120 -10.67 6.36 -0.43
N ASN A 121 -11.30 6.90 0.62
CA ASN A 121 -12.09 6.16 1.60
C ASN A 121 -11.35 4.99 2.28
N ARG A 122 -10.01 4.99 2.27
CA ARG A 122 -9.19 3.86 2.74
C ARG A 122 -9.65 2.52 2.15
N ALA A 123 -10.02 2.54 0.86
CA ALA A 123 -10.53 1.37 0.15
C ALA A 123 -9.56 0.19 0.13
N THR A 124 -8.28 0.41 0.43
CA THR A 124 -7.28 -0.63 0.67
C THR A 124 -6.53 -0.35 1.98
N HIS A 125 -5.95 -1.40 2.57
CA HIS A 125 -5.09 -1.30 3.74
C HIS A 125 -3.65 -0.84 3.40
N ALA A 126 -3.39 -0.45 2.15
CA ALA A 126 -2.08 -0.01 1.74
C ALA A 126 -1.73 1.33 2.39
N HIS A 127 -0.48 1.42 2.86
CA HIS A 127 0.13 2.68 3.27
C HIS A 127 1.06 3.16 2.15
N ILE A 128 0.91 4.44 1.79
CA ILE A 128 1.70 5.06 0.72
C ILE A 128 2.60 6.09 1.40
N TRP A 129 3.70 5.58 1.94
CA TRP A 129 4.64 6.35 2.73
C TRP A 129 5.48 7.30 1.88
N TYR A 130 5.99 8.34 2.51
CA TYR A 130 7.01 9.18 1.91
C TYR A 130 8.07 9.65 2.89
N TYR A 131 9.26 9.92 2.37
CA TYR A 131 10.40 10.39 3.15
C TYR A 131 10.49 11.92 3.16
N SER A 132 10.51 12.56 1.99
CA SER A 132 10.65 14.00 1.86
C SER A 132 9.30 14.71 1.95
N GLN A 133 9.24 15.79 2.71
CA GLN A 133 8.05 16.63 2.86
C GLN A 133 7.80 17.58 1.67
N SER A 134 8.77 17.68 0.76
CA SER A 134 8.71 18.44 -0.50
C SER A 134 7.61 17.96 -1.45
#